data_AF-A0AAU5T1T1-F1
#
_entry.id   AF-A0AAU5T1T1-F1
#
_cell.length_a   1.000
_cell.length_b   1.000
_cell.length_c   1.000
_cell.angle_alpha   90.00
_cell.angle_beta   90.00
_cell.angle_gamma   90.00
#
_symmetry.space_group_name_H-M   'P 1'
#
loop_
_entity.id
_entity.type
_entity.pdbx_description
1 polymer ?
#
loop_
_entity_poly.entity_id
_entity_poly.type
_entity_poly.pdbx_seq_one_letter_code
_entity_poly.pdbx_strand_id
1 'polypeptide(L)'
;MTYLRTFLPWIVFAVLPSGSWQWAALAALAVAVTVIAQQVRAGAGFDALIMELGSAVFFAVLAAIAFADPRSGVHDYSAALSSATLAVIAGVSLAIRKPFTLGIAKRTTPREVWGLRPFVRTNVVITAVWTAAFALTASVLAFVAHAGNAHSTAATVIQVAGFAIPMIFTARYVAHVQAKAGLAGR
;
A
#
# COMPACT_ATOMS: atom_id res chain seq x y z
N MET A 1 10.77 -11.32 1.28
CA MET A 1 10.86 -10.06 2.03
C MET A 1 9.73 -9.14 1.57
N THR A 2 8.95 -8.70 2.54
CA THR A 2 7.49 -8.86 2.58
C THR A 2 6.79 -7.54 2.29
N TYR A 3 5.53 -7.58 1.82
CA TYR A 3 4.62 -6.42 1.67
C TYR A 3 4.76 -5.36 2.77
N LEU A 4 5.11 -5.79 3.99
CA LEU A 4 5.50 -4.96 5.12
C LEU A 4 6.46 -3.81 4.79
N ARG A 5 7.49 -4.01 3.95
CA ARG A 5 8.46 -2.96 3.63
C ARG A 5 7.86 -1.87 2.75
N THR A 6 7.11 -2.26 1.71
CA THR A 6 6.41 -1.33 0.83
C THR A 6 5.35 -0.53 1.59
N PHE A 7 4.68 -1.17 2.56
CA PHE A 7 3.69 -0.51 3.40
C PHE A 7 4.25 0.16 4.66
N LEU A 8 5.56 0.12 4.89
CA LEU A 8 6.17 0.60 6.13
C LEU A 8 5.90 2.09 6.42
N PRO A 9 6.01 3.02 5.44
CA PRO A 9 5.64 4.42 5.67
C PRO A 9 4.20 4.60 6.18
N TRP A 10 3.28 3.82 5.60
CA TRP A 10 1.85 3.85 5.94
C TRP A 10 1.57 3.31 7.33
N ILE A 11 2.28 2.24 7.71
CA ILE A 11 2.18 1.68 9.07
C ILE A 11 2.72 2.68 10.09
N VAL A 12 3.85 3.33 9.81
CA VAL A 12 4.43 4.35 10.70
C VAL A 12 3.44 5.50 10.90
N PHE A 13 2.81 5.97 9.83
CA PHE A 13 1.78 7.01 9.93
C PHE A 13 0.57 6.56 10.76
N ALA A 14 0.09 5.33 10.57
CA ALA A 14 -1.11 4.82 11.25
C ALA A 14 -0.91 4.52 12.74
N VAL A 15 0.32 4.19 13.16
CA VAL A 15 0.64 3.83 14.56
C VAL A 15 0.96 5.05 15.42
N LEU A 16 1.51 6.11 14.81
CA LEU A 16 1.87 7.31 15.56
C LEU A 16 0.63 8.07 16.05
N PRO A 17 0.68 8.70 17.24
CA PRO A 17 -0.46 9.41 17.80
C PRO A 17 -0.99 10.51 16.87
N SER A 18 -2.32 10.56 16.68
CA SER A 18 -2.97 11.56 15.83
C SER A 18 -2.77 12.99 16.32
N GLY A 19 -2.58 13.20 17.62
CA GLY A 19 -2.32 14.53 18.21
C GLY A 19 -1.05 15.21 17.67
N SER A 20 -0.15 14.47 17.01
CA SER A 20 1.08 14.99 16.41
C SER A 20 1.25 14.54 14.96
N TRP A 21 0.15 14.53 14.18
CA TRP A 21 0.10 14.03 12.81
C TRP A 21 1.13 14.66 11.85
N GLN A 22 1.55 15.91 12.07
CA GLN A 22 2.65 16.55 11.32
C GLN A 22 3.98 15.77 11.43
N TRP A 23 4.30 15.31 12.64
CA TRP A 23 5.49 14.51 12.91
C TRP A 23 5.31 13.08 12.42
N ALA A 24 4.09 12.55 12.49
CA ALA A 24 3.78 11.24 11.91
C ALA A 24 3.97 11.24 10.38
N ALA A 25 3.48 12.28 9.69
CA ALA A 25 3.65 12.44 8.25
C ALA A 25 5.13 12.62 7.87
N LEU A 26 5.88 13.41 8.65
CA LEU A 26 7.32 13.58 8.43
C LEU A 26 8.11 12.30 8.67
N ALA A 27 7.79 11.54 9.72
CA ALA A 27 8.41 10.25 9.99
C ALA A 27 8.12 9.25 8.87
N ALA A 28 6.87 9.19 8.40
CA ALA A 28 6.48 8.36 7.27
C ALA A 28 7.22 8.78 5.98
N LEU A 29 7.38 10.08 5.71
CA LEU A 29 8.19 10.59 4.60
C LEU A 29 9.64 10.15 4.71
N ALA A 30 10.27 10.31 5.88
CA ALA A 30 11.65 9.89 6.11
C ALA A 30 11.84 8.39 5.86
N VAL A 31 10.88 7.56 6.30
CA VAL A 31 10.87 6.12 6.03
C VAL A 31 10.71 5.85 4.54
N ALA A 32 9.80 6.54 3.83
CA ALA A 32 9.61 6.37 2.39
C ALA A 32 10.90 6.69 1.61
N VAL A 33 11.55 7.82 1.91
CA VAL A 33 12.83 8.22 1.30
C VAL A 33 13.93 7.21 1.61
N THR A 34 14.01 6.72 2.84
CA THR A 34 15.00 5.70 3.24
C THR A 34 14.80 4.40 2.46
N VAL A 35 13.55 3.96 2.30
CA VAL A 35 13.21 2.77 1.51
C VAL A 35 13.58 2.98 0.05
N ILE A 36 13.27 4.13 -0.55
CA ILE A 36 13.66 4.47 -1.93
C ILE A 36 15.18 4.41 -2.08
N ALA A 37 15.92 5.10 -1.20
CA ALA A 37 17.39 5.14 -1.26
C ALA A 37 18.01 3.74 -1.17
N GLN A 38 17.51 2.89 -0.27
CA GLN A 38 17.97 1.50 -0.16
C GLN A 38 17.66 0.68 -1.42
N GLN A 39 16.52 0.90 -2.06
CA GLN A 39 16.13 0.17 -3.27
C GLN A 39 16.94 0.61 -4.49
N VAL A 40 17.16 1.92 -4.65
CA VAL A 40 18.03 2.47 -5.70
C VAL A 40 19.45 1.93 -5.55
N ARG A 41 20.00 1.91 -4.32
CA ARG A 41 21.34 1.33 -4.05
C ARG A 41 21.41 -0.18 -4.34
N ALA A 42 20.29 -0.88 -4.24
CA ALA A 42 20.18 -2.30 -4.58
C ALA A 42 19.96 -2.56 -6.09
N GLY A 43 19.99 -1.52 -6.94
CA GLY A 43 19.78 -1.64 -8.38
C GLY A 43 18.33 -1.90 -8.78
N ALA A 44 17.36 -1.51 -7.95
CA ALA A 44 15.95 -1.63 -8.31
C ALA A 44 15.61 -0.74 -9.52
N GLY A 45 14.96 -1.32 -10.52
CA GLY A 45 14.44 -0.56 -11.67
C GLY A 45 13.29 0.36 -11.27
N PHE A 46 13.01 1.37 -12.10
CA PHE A 46 11.98 2.39 -11.85
C PHE A 46 10.59 1.79 -11.57
N ASP A 47 10.23 0.71 -12.26
CA ASP A 47 8.96 0.00 -12.05
C ASP A 47 8.77 -0.50 -10.61
N ALA A 48 9.86 -0.84 -9.93
CA ALA A 48 9.85 -1.32 -8.56
C ALA A 48 9.81 -0.19 -7.52
N LEU A 49 9.89 1.07 -7.96
CA LEU A 49 9.89 2.28 -7.13
C LEU A 49 8.59 3.07 -7.24
N ILE A 50 7.68 2.74 -8.16
CA ILE A 50 6.44 3.51 -8.40
C ILE A 50 5.62 3.66 -7.12
N MET A 51 5.50 2.59 -6.33
CA MET A 51 4.73 2.61 -5.08
C MET A 51 5.41 3.45 -4.01
N GLU A 52 6.73 3.32 -3.89
CA GLU A 52 7.57 4.05 -2.94
C GLU A 52 7.61 5.54 -3.24
N LEU A 53 7.73 5.91 -4.53
CA LEU A 53 7.67 7.29 -5.00
C LEU A 53 6.30 7.90 -4.73
N GLY A 54 5.21 7.18 -5.03
CA GLY A 54 3.86 7.63 -4.72
C GLY A 54 3.65 7.84 -3.22
N SER A 55 4.19 6.95 -2.39
CA SER A 55 4.17 7.09 -0.92
C SER A 55 4.95 8.33 -0.47
N ALA A 56 6.16 8.55 -1.00
CA ALA A 56 6.97 9.71 -0.65
C ALA A 56 6.29 11.03 -1.05
N VAL A 57 5.72 11.10 -2.26
CA VAL A 57 4.97 12.28 -2.72
C VAL A 57 3.78 12.55 -1.81
N PHE A 58 3.00 11.52 -1.48
CA PHE A 58 1.86 11.67 -0.58
C PHE A 58 2.26 12.20 0.79
N PHE A 59 3.25 11.58 1.44
CA PHE A 59 3.69 12.01 2.77
C PHE A 59 4.38 13.37 2.75
N ALA A 60 5.04 13.76 1.66
CA ALA A 60 5.58 15.10 1.50
C ALA A 60 4.47 16.15 1.47
N VAL A 61 3.42 15.92 0.67
CA VAL A 61 2.25 16.81 0.61
C VAL A 61 1.52 16.85 1.94
N LEU A 62 1.28 15.69 2.56
CA LEU A 62 0.59 15.60 3.84
C LEU A 62 1.37 16.31 4.96
N ALA A 63 2.69 16.13 5.01
CA ALA A 63 3.54 16.83 5.98
C ALA A 63 3.50 18.34 5.73
N ALA A 64 3.63 18.80 4.48
CA ALA A 64 3.57 20.21 4.15
C ALA A 64 2.25 20.86 4.63
N ILE A 65 1.11 20.19 4.39
CA ILE A 65 -0.20 20.64 4.88
C ILE A 65 -0.23 20.66 6.41
N ALA A 66 0.21 19.58 7.07
CA ALA A 66 0.16 19.46 8.52
C ALA A 66 1.04 20.47 9.26
N PHE A 67 2.20 20.83 8.69
CA PHE A 67 3.06 21.89 9.25
C PHE A 67 2.53 23.30 8.94
N ALA A 68 1.88 23.51 7.79
CA ALA A 68 1.31 24.81 7.43
C ALA A 68 0.03 25.12 8.23
N ASP A 69 -0.82 24.13 8.42
CA ASP A 69 -2.05 24.22 9.22
C ASP A 69 -2.31 22.91 9.99
N PRO A 70 -1.82 22.81 11.24
CA PRO A 70 -2.06 21.65 12.09
C PRO A 70 -3.53 21.37 12.39
N ARG A 71 -4.42 22.36 12.22
CA ARG A 71 -5.87 22.25 12.45
C ARG A 71 -6.66 22.07 11.14
N SER A 72 -5.96 21.81 10.04
CA SER A 72 -6.58 21.60 8.75
C SER A 72 -7.58 20.45 8.82
N GLY A 73 -8.74 20.62 8.18
CA GLY A 73 -9.73 19.54 8.03
C GLY A 73 -9.18 18.31 7.28
N VAL A 74 -8.03 18.44 6.59
CA VAL A 74 -7.30 17.31 6.00
C VAL A 74 -6.90 16.27 7.05
N HIS A 75 -6.68 16.67 8.30
CA HIS A 75 -6.31 15.76 9.38
C HIS A 75 -7.37 14.66 9.59
N ASP A 76 -8.64 15.04 9.63
CA ASP A 76 -9.77 14.11 9.82
C ASP A 76 -9.88 13.10 8.66
N TYR A 77 -9.53 13.54 7.45
CA TYR A 77 -9.58 12.69 6.26
C TYR A 77 -8.25 12.01 5.94
N SER A 78 -7.21 12.18 6.75
CA SER A 78 -5.86 11.68 6.45
C SER A 78 -5.80 10.16 6.23
N ALA A 79 -6.53 9.39 7.02
CA ALA A 79 -6.65 7.94 6.85
C ALA A 79 -7.38 7.56 5.55
N ALA A 80 -8.45 8.27 5.22
CA ALA A 80 -9.20 8.08 3.98
C ALA A 80 -8.37 8.44 2.74
N LEU A 81 -7.68 9.58 2.78
CA LEU A 81 -6.78 10.04 1.72
C LEU A 81 -5.60 9.09 1.53
N SER A 82 -5.09 8.51 2.61
CA SER A 82 -4.04 7.50 2.55
C SER A 82 -4.50 6.25 1.77
N SER A 83 -5.67 5.70 2.14
CA SER A 83 -6.25 4.57 1.42
C SER A 83 -6.62 4.92 -0.02
N ALA A 84 -7.13 6.12 -0.28
CA ALA A 84 -7.46 6.58 -1.63
C ALA A 84 -6.19 6.65 -2.50
N THR A 85 -5.10 7.18 -1.95
CA THR A 85 -3.82 7.27 -2.66
C THR A 85 -3.27 5.89 -2.99
N LEU A 86 -3.33 4.95 -2.04
CA LEU A 86 -2.94 3.56 -2.28
C LEU A 86 -3.81 2.89 -3.35
N ALA A 87 -5.11 3.15 -3.36
CA ALA A 87 -6.02 2.66 -4.39
C ALA A 87 -5.65 3.23 -5.77
N VAL A 88 -5.36 4.53 -5.85
CA VAL A 88 -4.93 5.18 -7.10
C VAL A 88 -3.63 4.60 -7.60
N ILE A 89 -2.60 4.47 -6.76
CA ILE A 89 -1.30 3.93 -7.18
C ILE A 89 -1.46 2.47 -7.63
N ALA A 90 -2.20 1.64 -6.87
CA ALA A 90 -2.46 0.26 -7.24
C ALA A 90 -3.27 0.15 -8.55
N GLY A 91 -4.28 0.99 -8.72
CA GLY A 91 -5.10 1.06 -9.94
C GLY A 91 -4.31 1.52 -11.16
N VAL A 92 -3.46 2.54 -11.02
CA VAL A 92 -2.53 2.99 -12.07
C VAL A 92 -1.57 1.86 -12.45
N SER A 93 -1.05 1.12 -11.46
CA SER A 93 -0.17 -0.03 -11.73
C SER A 93 -0.86 -1.11 -12.58
N LEU A 94 -2.17 -1.33 -12.38
CA LEU A 94 -2.97 -2.21 -13.24
C LEU A 94 -3.17 -1.62 -14.64
N ALA A 95 -3.50 -0.33 -14.73
CA ALA A 95 -3.75 0.35 -16.00
C ALA A 95 -2.53 0.31 -16.93
N ILE A 96 -1.33 0.49 -16.38
CA ILE A 96 -0.06 0.39 -17.14
C ILE A 96 0.44 -1.05 -17.34
N ARG A 97 -0.38 -2.06 -16.97
CA ARG A 97 -0.07 -3.50 -17.06
C ARG A 97 1.18 -3.93 -16.29
N LYS A 98 1.56 -3.18 -15.24
CA LYS A 98 2.65 -3.50 -14.32
C LYS A 98 2.11 -3.55 -12.89
N PRO A 99 1.30 -4.57 -12.54
CA PRO A 99 0.68 -4.67 -11.22
C PRO A 99 1.75 -4.56 -10.12
N PHE A 100 1.54 -3.72 -9.11
CA PHE A 100 2.58 -3.44 -8.11
C PHE A 100 3.05 -4.71 -7.38
N THR A 101 2.16 -5.70 -7.21
CA THR A 101 2.54 -6.97 -6.57
C THR A 101 3.55 -7.77 -7.38
N LEU A 102 3.65 -7.54 -8.70
CA LEU A 102 4.62 -8.23 -9.56
C LEU A 102 6.05 -7.93 -9.14
N GLY A 103 6.37 -6.67 -8.82
CA GLY A 103 7.70 -6.28 -8.35
C GLY A 103 8.05 -6.92 -6.99
N ILE A 104 7.04 -7.15 -6.14
CA ILE A 104 7.19 -7.82 -4.85
C ILE A 104 7.41 -9.33 -5.07
N ALA A 105 6.56 -9.96 -5.89
CA ALA A 105 6.61 -11.39 -6.18
C ALA A 105 7.94 -11.82 -6.80
N LYS A 106 8.46 -11.03 -7.75
CA LYS A 106 9.76 -11.29 -8.40
C LYS A 106 10.93 -11.41 -7.41
N ARG A 107 10.86 -10.80 -6.22
CA ARG A 107 11.94 -10.89 -5.21
C ARG A 107 12.00 -12.23 -4.51
N THR A 108 10.92 -13.00 -4.53
CA THR A 108 10.79 -14.28 -3.82
C THR A 108 10.54 -15.45 -4.77
N THR A 109 10.47 -15.21 -6.08
CA THR A 109 10.24 -16.25 -7.09
C THR A 109 11.41 -16.37 -8.06
N PRO A 110 11.71 -17.60 -8.54
CA PRO A 110 12.75 -17.84 -9.54
C PRO A 110 12.52 -17.03 -10.84
N ARG A 111 13.59 -16.63 -11.52
CA ARG A 111 13.50 -15.75 -12.71
C ARG A 111 12.81 -16.42 -13.90
N GLU A 112 12.88 -17.74 -13.97
CA GLU A 112 12.33 -18.59 -15.02
C GLU A 112 10.81 -18.45 -15.10
N VAL A 113 10.14 -18.15 -13.97
CA VAL A 113 8.68 -18.01 -13.94
C VAL A 113 8.18 -16.59 -14.20
N TRP A 114 9.07 -15.58 -14.24
CA TRP A 114 8.68 -14.17 -14.30
C TRP A 114 7.92 -13.80 -15.58
N GLY A 115 8.22 -14.47 -16.69
CA GLY A 115 7.57 -14.25 -17.99
C GLY A 115 6.30 -15.09 -18.22
N LEU A 116 6.00 -16.03 -17.32
CA LEU A 116 4.88 -16.94 -17.53
C LEU A 116 3.54 -16.20 -17.37
N ARG A 117 2.63 -16.39 -18.33
CA ARG A 117 1.27 -15.80 -18.30
C ARG A 117 0.54 -16.07 -16.97
N PRO A 118 0.58 -17.28 -16.38
CA PRO A 118 -0.01 -17.53 -15.06
C PRO A 118 0.58 -16.64 -13.96
N PHE A 119 1.90 -16.42 -13.93
CA PHE A 119 2.57 -15.60 -12.91
C PHE A 119 2.12 -14.14 -12.97
N VAL A 120 2.07 -13.57 -14.17
CA VAL A 120 1.56 -12.20 -14.37
C VAL A 120 0.07 -12.11 -14.01
N ARG A 121 -0.75 -13.07 -14.44
CA ARG A 121 -2.19 -13.10 -14.14
C ARG A 121 -2.47 -13.18 -12.64
N THR A 122 -1.73 -13.99 -11.90
CA THR A 122 -1.83 -14.07 -10.44
C THR A 122 -1.59 -12.72 -9.78
N ASN A 123 -0.56 -11.99 -10.22
CA ASN A 123 -0.26 -10.66 -9.70
C ASN A 123 -1.30 -9.60 -10.09
N VAL A 124 -1.89 -9.69 -11.28
CA VAL A 124 -3.03 -8.85 -11.68
C VAL A 124 -4.21 -9.07 -10.74
N VAL A 125 -4.59 -10.32 -10.45
CA VAL A 125 -5.71 -10.64 -9.55
C VAL A 125 -5.45 -10.12 -8.15
N ILE A 126 -4.25 -10.39 -7.60
CA ILE A 126 -3.88 -9.91 -6.27
C ILE A 126 -3.92 -8.38 -6.21
N THR A 127 -3.32 -7.70 -7.19
CA THR A 127 -3.32 -6.23 -7.24
C THR A 127 -4.73 -5.66 -7.37
N ALA A 128 -5.63 -6.29 -8.13
CA ALA A 128 -7.03 -5.87 -8.23
C ALA A 128 -7.75 -5.96 -6.88
N VAL A 129 -7.53 -7.03 -6.11
CA VAL A 129 -8.09 -7.17 -4.76
C VAL A 129 -7.57 -6.09 -3.82
N TRP A 130 -6.26 -5.79 -3.86
CA TRP A 130 -5.68 -4.69 -3.10
C TRP A 130 -6.29 -3.34 -3.49
N THR A 131 -6.44 -3.08 -4.79
CA THR A 131 -7.02 -1.83 -5.31
C THR A 131 -8.46 -1.66 -4.82
N ALA A 132 -9.27 -2.71 -4.92
CA ALA A 132 -10.67 -2.70 -4.45
C ALA A 132 -10.76 -2.52 -2.92
N ALA A 133 -9.92 -3.22 -2.16
CA ALA A 133 -9.88 -3.10 -0.71
C ALA A 133 -9.54 -1.66 -0.29
N PHE A 134 -8.51 -1.06 -0.89
CA PHE A 134 -8.14 0.32 -0.60
C PHE A 134 -9.21 1.34 -1.01
N ALA A 135 -9.85 1.16 -2.16
CA ALA A 135 -10.94 2.05 -2.59
C ALA A 135 -12.14 1.98 -1.64
N LEU A 136 -12.51 0.77 -1.19
CA LEU A 136 -13.57 0.58 -0.21
C LEU A 136 -13.19 1.20 1.14
N THR A 137 -12.00 0.92 1.65
CA THR A 137 -11.50 1.48 2.91
C THR A 137 -11.48 3.01 2.84
N ALA A 138 -11.02 3.60 1.74
CA ALA A 138 -11.04 5.05 1.56
C ALA A 138 -12.45 5.63 1.66
N SER A 139 -13.41 5.00 0.98
CA SER A 139 -14.81 5.44 0.96
C SER A 139 -15.45 5.36 2.35
N VAL A 140 -15.25 4.23 3.04
CA VAL A 140 -15.78 4.02 4.39
C VAL A 140 -15.13 4.96 5.40
N LEU A 141 -13.80 5.15 5.34
CA LEU A 141 -13.11 6.08 6.24
C LEU A 141 -13.51 7.54 5.97
N ALA A 142 -13.74 7.93 4.72
CA ALA A 142 -14.24 9.27 4.41
C ALA A 142 -15.63 9.50 5.00
N PHE A 143 -16.51 8.50 4.94
CA PHE A 143 -17.83 8.56 5.58
C PHE A 143 -17.73 8.67 7.11
N VAL A 144 -16.87 7.85 7.74
CA VAL A 144 -16.63 7.87 9.19
C VAL A 144 -16.03 9.20 9.65
N ALA A 145 -15.10 9.76 8.86
CA ALA A 145 -14.53 11.08 9.12
C ALA A 145 -15.59 12.19 9.02
N HIS A 146 -16.44 12.14 7.98
CA HIS A 146 -17.54 13.09 7.82
C HIS A 146 -18.56 13.04 8.96
N ALA A 147 -18.76 11.86 9.56
CA ALA A 147 -19.58 11.66 10.75
C ALA A 147 -18.88 12.09 12.07
N GLY A 148 -17.72 12.76 12.00
CA GLY A 148 -16.98 13.25 13.16
C GLY A 148 -16.19 12.20 13.94
N ASN A 149 -16.00 11.01 13.36
CA ASN A 149 -15.39 9.84 14.04
C ASN A 149 -14.03 9.43 13.44
N ALA A 150 -13.33 10.37 12.80
CA ALA A 150 -12.07 10.15 12.05
C ALA A 150 -10.99 9.39 12.84
N HIS A 151 -10.83 9.69 14.13
CA HIS A 151 -9.79 9.11 14.98
C HIS A 151 -10.34 8.10 16.01
N SER A 152 -11.54 7.57 15.75
CA SER A 152 -12.17 6.57 16.61
C SER A 152 -11.50 5.20 16.48
N THR A 153 -11.68 4.35 17.50
CA THR A 153 -11.27 2.94 17.43
C THR A 153 -11.87 2.22 16.21
N ALA A 154 -13.09 2.58 15.81
CA ALA A 154 -13.74 2.03 14.62
C ALA A 154 -12.96 2.40 13.34
N ALA A 155 -12.54 3.65 13.18
CA ALA A 155 -11.72 4.08 12.04
C ALA A 155 -10.40 3.30 11.99
N THR A 156 -9.73 3.11 13.13
CA THR A 156 -8.51 2.30 13.21
C THR A 156 -8.75 0.84 12.80
N VAL A 157 -9.84 0.22 13.28
CA VAL A 157 -10.19 -1.16 12.91
C VAL A 157 -10.47 -1.28 11.41
N ILE A 158 -11.19 -0.31 10.83
CA ILE A 158 -11.47 -0.28 9.38
C ILE A 158 -10.18 -0.15 8.58
N GLN A 159 -9.27 0.72 9.00
CA GLN A 159 -7.97 0.88 8.35
C GLN A 159 -7.15 -0.41 8.42
N VAL A 160 -7.05 -1.03 9.60
CA VAL A 160 -6.34 -2.31 9.79
C VAL A 160 -6.96 -3.41 8.93
N ALA A 161 -8.28 -3.53 8.90
CA ALA A 161 -8.99 -4.50 8.06
C ALA A 161 -8.68 -4.28 6.57
N GLY A 162 -8.59 -3.03 6.12
CA GLY A 162 -8.23 -2.65 4.75
C GLY A 162 -6.87 -3.17 4.29
N PHE A 163 -5.93 -3.41 5.21
CA PHE A 163 -4.65 -4.06 4.92
C PHE A 163 -4.66 -5.57 5.20
N ALA A 164 -5.28 -5.99 6.31
CA ALA A 164 -5.27 -7.38 6.76
C ALA A 164 -6.00 -8.31 5.78
N ILE A 165 -7.18 -7.92 5.29
CA ILE A 165 -8.00 -8.71 4.38
C ILE A 165 -7.25 -9.02 3.07
N PRO A 166 -6.74 -8.04 2.32
CA PRO A 166 -6.01 -8.34 1.07
C PRO A 166 -4.67 -9.06 1.33
N MET A 167 -4.01 -8.86 2.48
CA MET A 167 -2.84 -9.67 2.86
C MET A 167 -3.19 -11.15 3.03
N ILE A 168 -4.25 -11.46 3.79
CA ILE A 168 -4.71 -12.84 4.01
C ILE A 168 -5.14 -13.47 2.68
N PHE A 169 -5.88 -12.72 1.85
CA PHE A 169 -6.25 -13.17 0.51
C PHE A 169 -5.00 -13.50 -0.33
N THR A 170 -4.01 -12.62 -0.34
CA THR A 170 -2.76 -12.80 -1.09
C THR A 170 -2.07 -14.10 -0.67
N ALA A 171 -1.91 -14.33 0.64
CA ALA A 171 -1.24 -15.53 1.16
C ALA A 171 -1.99 -16.81 0.76
N ARG A 172 -3.32 -16.84 0.93
CA ARG A 172 -4.16 -17.99 0.57
C ARG A 172 -4.18 -18.25 -0.93
N TYR A 173 -4.28 -17.20 -1.73
CA TYR A 173 -4.35 -17.31 -3.19
C TYR A 173 -3.02 -17.80 -3.79
N VAL A 174 -1.88 -17.31 -3.29
CA VAL A 174 -0.56 -17.80 -3.69
C VAL A 174 -0.41 -19.29 -3.34
N ALA A 175 -0.79 -19.70 -2.13
CA ALA A 175 -0.74 -21.11 -1.73
C ALA A 175 -1.60 -22.01 -2.63
N HIS A 176 -2.82 -21.55 -2.97
CA HIS A 176 -3.70 -22.27 -3.88
C HIS A 176 -3.10 -22.43 -5.30
N VAL A 177 -2.52 -21.35 -5.84
CA VAL A 177 -1.88 -21.39 -7.17
C VAL A 177 -0.67 -22.33 -7.18
N GLN A 178 0.14 -22.33 -6.12
CA GLN A 178 1.30 -23.22 -6.00
C GLN A 178 0.88 -24.69 -5.88
N ALA A 179 -0.14 -25.00 -5.08
CA ALA A 179 -0.68 -26.35 -4.96
C ALA A 179 -1.19 -26.89 -6.30
N LYS A 180 -1.92 -26.05 -7.06
CA LYS A 180 -2.41 -26.42 -8.40
C LYS A 180 -1.27 -26.65 -9.40
N ALA A 181 -0.21 -25.85 -9.34
CA ALA A 181 0.95 -26.02 -10.21
C ALA A 181 1.74 -27.31 -9.89
N GLY A 182 1.89 -27.65 -8.61
CA GLY A 182 2.55 -28.90 -8.19
C GLY A 182 1.76 -30.16 -8.56
N LEU A 183 0.43 -30.08 -8.61
CA LEU A 183 -0.44 -31.17 -9.09
C LEU A 183 -0.41 -31.34 -10.62
N ALA A 184 -0.12 -30.29 -11.38
CA ALA A 184 -0.05 -30.35 -12.85
C ALA A 184 1.32 -30.80 -13.38
N GLY A 185 2.34 -30.87 -12.52
CA GLY A 185 3.70 -31.35 -12.86
C GLY A 185 3.98 -32.79 -12.44
N ARG A 186 2.96 -33.51 -11.95
CA ARG A 186 2.97 -34.96 -11.69
C ARG A 186 2.17 -35.67 -12.76
#